data_AF-A0A6L4YXT3-F1
#
_entry.id   AF-A0A6L4YXT3-F1
#
_cell.length_a   1.000
_cell.length_b   1.000
_cell.length_c   1.000
_cell.angle_alpha   90.00
_cell.angle_beta   90.00
_cell.angle_gamma   90.00
#
_symmetry.space_group_name_H-M   'P 1'
#
loop_
_entity.id
_entity.type
_entity.pdbx_description
1 polymer ?
#
loop_
_entity_poly.entity_id
_entity_poly.type
_entity_poly.pdbx_seq_one_letter_code
_entity_poly.pdbx_strand_id
1 'polypeptide(L)'
;MSRKALEDTRYELIKAHILDPDSSPLSEEHQEIMERVISVAKILDKNPIQKQAIAIHQAKHPHLSKTQAYEDIRMAVKLFNTIHTFDFDFWQTWLINDIVKNIERCRNNGTPQAYRVIAMEHANLIKALGERPEEMDDPRRTEKHSFYVLVQNNNTTVKIDMNNLEKLPAGTLQELNKALFGGKEISDAEVEDIFKT
;
A
#
# COMPACT_ATOMS: atom_id res chain seq x y z
N MET A 1 16.23 -20.54 -28.81
CA MET A 1 17.32 -20.45 -27.82
C MET A 1 17.31 -19.05 -27.24
N SER A 2 16.77 -18.89 -26.03
CA SER A 2 16.66 -17.59 -25.35
C SER A 2 18.06 -17.06 -25.03
N ARG A 3 18.37 -15.79 -25.36
CA ARG A 3 19.61 -15.11 -24.94
C ARG A 3 19.56 -14.92 -23.42
N LYS A 4 20.08 -15.87 -22.65
CA LYS A 4 20.45 -15.60 -21.26
C LYS A 4 21.51 -14.49 -21.27
N ALA A 5 21.34 -13.47 -20.44
CA ALA A 5 22.33 -12.40 -20.30
C ALA A 5 23.64 -13.01 -19.79
N LEU A 6 24.79 -12.54 -20.32
CA LEU A 6 26.11 -13.06 -19.96
C LEU A 6 26.40 -12.99 -18.44
N GLU A 7 25.81 -12.02 -17.74
CA GLU A 7 25.88 -11.88 -16.28
C GLU A 7 25.18 -13.04 -15.55
N ASP A 8 24.01 -13.46 -16.03
CA ASP A 8 23.30 -14.59 -15.45
C ASP A 8 24.06 -15.90 -15.71
N THR A 9 24.73 -16.03 -16.85
CA THR A 9 25.59 -17.19 -17.12
C THR A 9 26.76 -17.27 -16.14
N ARG A 10 27.46 -16.15 -15.89
CA ARG A 10 28.58 -16.09 -14.93
C ARG A 10 28.13 -16.41 -13.51
N TYR A 11 27.00 -15.84 -13.10
CA TYR A 11 26.39 -16.11 -11.79
C TYR A 11 26.06 -17.59 -11.60
N GLU A 12 25.40 -18.24 -12.56
CA GLU A 12 25.02 -19.66 -12.44
C GLU A 12 26.24 -20.59 -12.39
N LEU A 13 27.30 -20.29 -13.17
CA LEU A 13 28.54 -21.08 -13.16
C LEU A 13 29.25 -20.99 -11.80
N ILE A 14 29.42 -19.78 -11.27
CA ILE A 14 30.05 -19.56 -9.97
C ILE A 14 29.21 -20.18 -8.86
N LYS A 15 27.87 -20.05 -8.92
CA LYS A 15 26.97 -20.68 -7.98
C LYS A 15 27.06 -22.20 -8.01
N ALA A 16 27.09 -22.80 -9.20
CA ALA A 16 27.23 -24.25 -9.36
C ALA A 16 28.53 -24.76 -8.74
N HIS A 17 29.65 -24.06 -8.96
CA HIS A 17 30.94 -24.41 -8.36
C HIS A 17 30.96 -24.27 -6.84
N ILE A 18 30.29 -23.26 -6.27
CA ILE A 18 30.18 -23.10 -4.81
C ILE A 18 29.38 -24.25 -4.18
N LEU A 19 28.37 -24.77 -4.89
CA LEU A 19 27.52 -25.86 -4.40
C LEU A 19 28.16 -27.24 -4.57
N ASP A 20 28.82 -27.47 -5.71
CA ASP A 20 29.48 -28.73 -6.05
C ASP A 20 30.79 -28.45 -6.81
N PRO A 21 31.92 -28.31 -6.08
CA PRO A 21 33.21 -27.95 -6.67
C PRO A 21 33.77 -29.02 -7.63
N ASP A 22 33.48 -30.30 -7.36
CA ASP A 22 34.06 -31.44 -8.07
C ASP A 22 33.39 -31.67 -9.43
N SER A 23 32.07 -31.45 -9.52
CA SER A 23 31.33 -31.65 -10.78
C SER A 23 31.30 -30.42 -11.68
N SER A 24 31.63 -29.23 -11.15
CA SER A 24 31.54 -27.96 -11.88
C SER A 24 32.83 -27.14 -11.76
N PRO A 25 33.94 -27.55 -12.42
CA PRO A 25 35.18 -26.77 -12.41
C PRO A 25 35.02 -25.42 -13.12
N LEU A 26 35.61 -24.37 -12.55
CA LEU A 26 35.62 -23.02 -13.14
C LEU A 26 36.87 -22.82 -14.00
N SER A 27 36.77 -21.96 -15.04
CA SER A 27 37.95 -21.46 -15.73
C SER A 27 38.70 -20.43 -14.86
N GLU A 28 39.97 -20.17 -15.17
CA GLU A 28 40.82 -19.23 -14.41
C GLU A 28 40.16 -17.85 -14.26
N GLU A 29 39.56 -17.33 -15.33
CA GLU A 29 38.82 -16.05 -15.30
C GLU A 29 37.65 -16.07 -14.31
N HIS A 30 36.89 -17.17 -14.26
CA HIS A 30 35.76 -17.29 -13.33
C HIS A 30 36.20 -17.54 -11.90
N GLN A 31 37.36 -18.18 -11.68
CA GLN A 31 37.97 -18.31 -10.36
C GLN A 31 38.36 -16.94 -9.79
N GLU A 32 39.01 -16.09 -10.59
CA GLU A 32 39.38 -14.74 -10.14
C GLU A 32 38.13 -13.92 -9.75
N ILE A 33 37.06 -14.00 -10.55
CA ILE A 33 35.78 -13.34 -10.24
C ILE A 33 35.20 -13.91 -8.94
N MET A 34 35.19 -15.23 -8.76
CA MET A 34 34.67 -15.86 -7.56
C MET A 34 35.43 -15.42 -6.30
N GLU A 35 36.75 -15.42 -6.33
CA GLU A 35 37.58 -15.00 -5.20
C GLU A 35 37.32 -13.54 -4.82
N ARG A 36 37.21 -12.67 -5.84
CA ARG A 36 36.88 -11.26 -5.67
C ARG A 36 35.49 -11.06 -5.04
N VAL A 37 34.51 -11.84 -5.48
CA VAL A 37 33.13 -11.80 -4.97
C VAL A 37 33.05 -12.34 -3.53
N ILE A 38 33.80 -13.38 -3.19
CA ILE A 38 33.91 -13.87 -1.80
C ILE A 38 34.60 -12.84 -0.91
N SER A 39 35.65 -12.18 -1.41
CA SER A 39 36.37 -11.12 -0.70
C SER A 39 35.43 -9.96 -0.36
N VAL A 40 34.61 -9.52 -1.32
CA VAL A 40 33.67 -8.41 -1.08
C VAL A 40 32.47 -8.82 -0.22
N ALA A 41 32.00 -10.06 -0.31
CA ALA A 41 30.99 -10.59 0.61
C ALA A 41 31.43 -10.47 2.08
N LYS A 42 32.67 -10.87 2.38
CA LYS A 42 33.26 -10.71 3.73
C LYS A 42 33.42 -9.24 4.17
N ILE A 43 33.62 -8.33 3.21
CA ILE A 43 33.66 -6.89 3.50
C ILE A 43 32.26 -6.39 3.84
N LEU A 44 31.24 -6.82 3.11
CA LEU A 44 29.83 -6.46 3.33
C LEU A 44 29.33 -6.94 4.70
N ASP A 45 29.73 -8.13 5.15
CA ASP A 45 29.39 -8.64 6.48
C ASP A 45 29.91 -7.74 7.60
N LYS A 46 31.07 -7.11 7.41
CA LYS A 46 31.67 -6.19 8.39
C LYS A 46 31.22 -4.74 8.22
N ASN A 47 30.91 -4.35 6.98
CA ASN A 47 30.53 -3.00 6.59
C ASN A 47 29.29 -3.07 5.69
N PRO A 48 28.08 -3.04 6.26
CA PRO A 48 26.84 -3.23 5.50
C PRO A 48 26.54 -2.05 4.54
N ILE A 49 27.25 -0.92 4.68
CA ILE A 49 27.12 0.23 3.78
C ILE A 49 27.87 -0.05 2.47
N GLN A 50 27.14 -0.33 1.40
CA GLN A 50 27.70 -0.64 0.07
C GLN A 50 28.76 0.36 -0.38
N LYS A 51 28.54 1.67 -0.23
CA LYS A 51 29.49 2.72 -0.64
C LYS A 51 30.86 2.59 0.06
N GLN A 52 30.87 2.21 1.33
CA GLN A 52 32.10 1.98 2.09
C GLN A 52 32.73 0.65 1.69
N ALA A 53 31.92 -0.40 1.51
CA ALA A 53 32.40 -1.70 1.03
C ALA A 53 33.09 -1.58 -0.34
N ILE A 54 32.56 -0.76 -1.26
CA ILE A 54 33.19 -0.47 -2.57
C ILE A 54 34.56 0.18 -2.38
N ALA A 55 34.66 1.20 -1.53
CA ALA A 55 35.94 1.87 -1.32
C ALA A 55 37.01 0.91 -0.77
N ILE A 56 36.63 0.04 0.17
CA ILE A 56 37.52 -0.99 0.72
C ILE A 56 37.87 -2.04 -0.35
N HIS A 57 36.90 -2.44 -1.18
CA HIS A 57 37.10 -3.39 -2.27
C HIS A 57 38.08 -2.86 -3.32
N GLN A 58 37.93 -1.61 -3.73
CA GLN A 58 38.84 -0.94 -4.66
C GLN A 58 40.23 -0.74 -4.06
N ALA A 59 40.33 -0.50 -2.74
CA ALA A 59 41.63 -0.43 -2.07
C ALA A 59 42.35 -1.79 -2.06
N LYS A 60 41.62 -2.90 -1.95
CA LYS A 60 42.18 -4.26 -2.05
C LYS A 60 42.53 -4.67 -3.47
N HIS A 61 41.77 -4.19 -4.46
CA HIS A 61 41.95 -4.51 -5.87
C HIS A 61 42.06 -3.21 -6.70
N PRO A 62 43.23 -2.55 -6.71
CA PRO A 62 43.39 -1.22 -7.29
C PRO A 62 43.16 -1.14 -8.81
N HIS A 63 43.26 -2.28 -9.50
CA HIS A 63 43.06 -2.39 -10.95
C HIS A 63 41.56 -2.44 -11.34
N LEU A 64 40.64 -2.58 -10.38
CA LEU A 64 39.22 -2.64 -10.68
C LEU A 64 38.63 -1.27 -11.00
N SER A 65 37.85 -1.22 -12.08
CA SER A 65 36.98 -0.09 -12.35
C SER A 65 35.91 0.02 -11.26
N LYS A 66 35.42 1.24 -11.04
CA LYS A 66 34.32 1.49 -10.10
C LYS A 66 33.07 0.70 -10.49
N THR A 67 32.79 0.59 -11.79
CA THR A 67 31.67 -0.19 -12.33
C THR A 67 31.81 -1.67 -11.98
N GLN A 68 33.01 -2.24 -12.17
CA GLN A 68 33.25 -3.64 -11.84
C GLN A 68 33.07 -3.93 -10.35
N ALA A 69 33.52 -3.01 -9.49
CA ALA A 69 33.32 -3.13 -8.05
C ALA A 69 31.82 -3.14 -7.65
N TYR A 70 30.96 -2.40 -8.36
CA TYR A 70 29.50 -2.48 -8.15
C TYR A 70 28.91 -3.80 -8.64
N GLU A 71 29.38 -4.33 -9.77
CA GLU A 71 28.95 -5.64 -10.27
C GLU A 71 29.31 -6.76 -9.30
N ASP A 72 30.53 -6.74 -8.77
CA ASP A 72 31.00 -7.74 -7.80
C ASP A 72 30.15 -7.73 -6.53
N ILE A 73 29.81 -6.54 -6.03
CA ILE A 73 28.93 -6.40 -4.87
C ILE A 73 27.54 -6.91 -5.19
N ARG A 74 26.98 -6.57 -6.35
CA ARG A 74 25.66 -7.08 -6.76
C ARG A 74 25.67 -8.61 -6.83
N MET A 75 26.74 -9.19 -7.37
CA MET A 75 26.91 -10.64 -7.46
C MET A 75 27.08 -11.28 -6.08
N ALA A 76 27.86 -10.67 -5.17
CA ALA A 76 28.04 -11.12 -3.80
C ALA A 76 26.71 -11.14 -3.04
N VAL A 77 25.93 -10.07 -3.17
CA VAL A 77 24.59 -9.96 -2.55
C VAL A 77 23.66 -11.03 -3.10
N LYS A 78 23.67 -11.26 -4.42
CA LYS A 78 22.83 -12.28 -5.07
C LYS A 78 23.23 -13.70 -4.66
N LEU A 79 24.53 -13.98 -4.48
CA LEU A 79 25.04 -15.30 -4.12
C LEU A 79 24.87 -15.63 -2.63
N PHE A 80 25.18 -14.66 -1.76
CA PHE A 80 25.28 -14.90 -0.31
C PHE A 80 24.14 -14.29 0.50
N ASN A 81 23.24 -13.52 -0.12
CA ASN A 81 22.10 -12.87 0.53
C ASN A 81 22.51 -12.02 1.76
N THR A 82 23.72 -11.45 1.73
CA THR A 82 24.39 -10.84 2.90
C THR A 82 23.94 -9.42 3.22
N ILE A 83 23.21 -8.75 2.31
CA ILE A 83 22.57 -7.48 2.67
C ILE A 83 21.22 -7.83 3.25
N HIS A 84 21.15 -7.86 4.58
CA HIS A 84 19.89 -7.70 5.30
C HIS A 84 19.18 -6.49 4.70
N THR A 85 18.15 -6.74 3.90
CA THR A 85 17.24 -5.68 3.49
C THR A 85 16.62 -5.13 4.76
N PHE A 86 16.62 -3.81 4.92
CA PHE A 86 15.94 -3.19 6.03
C PHE A 86 14.49 -3.67 6.03
N ASP A 87 14.14 -4.48 7.02
CA ASP A 87 12.82 -5.04 7.17
C ASP A 87 11.96 -3.98 7.87
N PHE A 88 11.22 -3.22 7.05
CA PHE A 88 10.37 -2.14 7.52
C PHE A 88 9.29 -2.68 8.47
N ASP A 89 8.72 -3.85 8.17
CA ASP A 89 7.66 -4.46 8.97
C ASP A 89 8.20 -4.90 10.33
N PHE A 90 9.40 -5.50 10.36
CA PHE A 90 10.09 -5.82 11.59
C PHE A 90 10.43 -4.57 12.41
N TRP A 91 10.99 -3.54 11.76
CA TRP A 91 11.33 -2.28 12.43
C TRP A 91 10.09 -1.58 13.00
N GLN A 92 9.00 -1.51 12.23
CA GLN A 92 7.75 -0.90 12.66
C GLN A 92 7.12 -1.68 13.83
N THR A 93 7.09 -3.01 13.73
CA THR A 93 6.59 -3.88 14.80
C THR A 93 7.44 -3.75 16.06
N TRP A 94 8.77 -3.71 15.92
CA TRP A 94 9.68 -3.49 17.03
C TRP A 94 9.47 -2.13 17.69
N LEU A 95 9.34 -1.06 16.91
CA LEU A 95 9.10 0.30 17.39
C LEU A 95 7.77 0.41 18.15
N ILE A 96 6.68 -0.14 17.60
CA ILE A 96 5.37 -0.16 18.27
C ILE A 96 5.48 -0.90 19.61
N ASN A 97 6.10 -2.08 19.62
CA ASN A 97 6.28 -2.86 20.85
C ASN A 97 7.13 -2.14 21.90
N ASP A 98 8.15 -1.40 21.48
CA ASP A 98 9.00 -0.62 22.38
C ASP A 98 8.23 0.54 23.03
N ILE A 99 7.49 1.31 22.23
CA ILE A 99 6.63 2.40 22.70
C ILE A 99 5.59 1.87 23.70
N VAL A 100 4.94 0.74 23.40
CA VAL A 100 3.95 0.12 24.31
C VAL A 100 4.60 -0.28 25.65
N LYS A 101 5.76 -0.93 25.62
CA LYS A 101 6.50 -1.30 26.84
C LYS A 101 6.90 -0.08 27.66
N ASN A 102 7.30 1.02 27.01
CA ASN A 102 7.63 2.27 27.70
C ASN A 102 6.40 2.89 28.38
N ILE A 103 5.24 2.89 27.71
CA ILE A 103 3.97 3.34 28.30
C ILE A 103 3.60 2.49 29.52
N GLU A 104 3.70 1.17 29.44
CA GLU A 104 3.42 0.26 30.57
C GLU A 104 4.33 0.54 31.77
N ARG A 105 5.64 0.69 31.53
CA ARG A 105 6.61 1.05 32.57
C ARG A 105 6.29 2.39 33.22
N CYS A 106 5.95 3.40 32.42
CA CYS A 106 5.57 4.72 32.93
C CYS A 106 4.27 4.67 33.74
N ARG A 107 3.27 3.88 33.33
CA ARG A 107 2.01 3.69 34.08
C ARG A 107 2.25 3.04 35.44
N ASN A 108 3.15 2.06 35.51
CA ASN A 108 3.48 1.36 36.75
C ASN A 108 4.24 2.25 37.76
N ASN A 109 4.98 3.26 37.29
CA ASN A 109 5.72 4.18 38.16
C ASN A 109 4.84 5.24 38.86
N GLY A 110 3.64 5.54 38.34
CA GLY A 110 2.65 6.41 39.00
C GLY A 110 3.07 7.88 39.25
N THR A 111 4.18 8.35 38.67
CA THR A 111 4.67 9.73 38.91
C THR A 111 3.98 10.75 38.01
N PRO A 112 3.79 12.01 38.46
CA PRO A 112 3.19 13.07 37.64
C PRO A 112 3.93 13.33 36.31
N GLN A 113 5.25 13.17 36.31
CA GLN A 113 6.10 13.29 35.13
C GLN A 113 5.90 12.14 34.14
N ALA A 114 5.51 10.95 34.61
CA ALA A 114 5.23 9.82 33.75
C ALA A 114 4.02 10.07 32.83
N TYR A 115 3.01 10.84 33.27
CA TYR A 115 1.88 11.19 32.40
C TYR A 115 2.29 12.03 31.19
N ARG A 116 3.26 12.93 31.34
CA ARG A 116 3.81 13.72 30.23
C ARG A 116 4.55 12.83 29.23
N VAL A 117 5.33 11.88 29.72
CA VAL A 117 6.05 10.91 28.88
C VAL A 117 5.06 10.00 28.15
N ILE A 118 4.03 9.49 28.84
CA ILE A 118 2.96 8.67 28.23
C ILE A 118 2.26 9.42 27.10
N ALA A 119 1.96 10.70 27.28
CA ALA A 119 1.35 11.52 26.22
C ALA A 119 2.27 11.67 24.99
N MET A 120 3.59 11.82 25.20
CA MET A 120 4.58 11.87 24.12
C MET A 120 4.69 10.52 23.40
N GLU A 121 4.71 9.41 24.14
CA GLU A 121 4.77 8.07 23.57
C GLU A 121 3.51 7.71 22.77
N HIS A 122 2.32 8.11 23.23
CA HIS A 122 1.09 7.97 22.45
C HIS A 122 1.14 8.78 21.14
N ALA A 123 1.70 9.99 21.16
CA ALA A 123 1.89 10.78 19.94
C ALA A 123 2.89 10.11 18.98
N ASN A 124 3.95 9.50 19.50
CA ASN A 124 4.90 8.70 18.71
C ASN A 124 4.24 7.45 18.12
N LEU A 125 3.37 6.78 18.87
CA LEU A 125 2.62 5.61 18.41
C LEU A 125 1.72 5.97 17.21
N ILE A 126 1.00 7.09 17.28
CA ILE A 126 0.16 7.60 16.18
C ILE A 126 1.02 7.84 14.92
N LYS A 127 2.20 8.45 15.09
CA LYS A 127 3.13 8.67 13.96
C LYS A 127 3.67 7.35 13.39
N ALA A 128 3.94 6.37 14.24
CA ALA A 128 4.46 5.07 13.82
C ALA A 128 3.41 4.18 13.13
N LEU A 129 2.13 4.33 13.48
CA LEU A 129 1.00 3.63 12.84
C LEU A 129 0.67 4.23 11.47
N GLY A 130 0.93 5.53 11.28
CA GLY A 130 0.61 6.24 10.04
C GLY A 130 -0.85 6.66 9.94
N GLU A 131 -1.24 7.16 8.77
CA GLU A 131 -2.60 7.59 8.50
C GLU A 131 -3.49 6.38 8.20
N ARG A 132 -4.75 6.43 8.68
CA ARG A 132 -5.75 5.43 8.32
C ARG A 132 -5.92 5.47 6.79
N PRO A 133 -5.93 4.32 6.09
CA PRO A 133 -6.22 4.30 4.67
C PRO A 133 -7.53 5.03 4.41
N GLU A 134 -7.54 5.98 3.47
CA GLU A 134 -8.78 6.58 3.00
C GLU A 134 -9.68 5.44 2.51
N GLU A 135 -10.87 5.32 3.12
CA GLU A 135 -11.85 4.35 2.67
C GLU A 135 -12.16 4.68 1.21
N MET A 136 -11.88 3.74 0.29
CA MET A 136 -12.25 3.90 -1.11
C MET A 136 -13.76 4.17 -1.16
N ASP A 137 -14.14 5.35 -1.66
CA ASP A 137 -15.54 5.72 -1.83
C ASP A 137 -16.23 4.66 -2.71
N ASP A 138 -17.21 3.96 -2.14
CA ASP A 138 -17.99 2.95 -2.85
C ASP A 138 -18.67 3.59 -4.08
N PRO A 139 -18.31 3.17 -5.32
CA PRO A 139 -18.88 3.72 -6.55
C PRO A 139 -20.40 3.60 -6.66
N ARG A 140 -21.02 2.71 -5.85
CA ARG A 140 -22.47 2.51 -5.81
C ARG A 140 -23.21 3.59 -5.02
N ARG A 141 -22.53 4.35 -4.17
CA ARG A 141 -23.15 5.48 -3.44
C ARG A 141 -23.37 6.72 -4.33
N THR A 142 -22.70 6.79 -5.48
CA THR A 142 -22.76 7.92 -6.42
C THR A 142 -23.78 7.74 -7.56
N GLU A 143 -24.45 6.59 -7.67
CA GLU A 143 -25.53 6.40 -8.65
C GLU A 143 -26.77 7.19 -8.24
N LYS A 144 -26.96 8.37 -8.84
CA LYS A 144 -28.22 9.13 -8.75
C LYS A 144 -29.34 8.32 -9.38
N HIS A 145 -30.16 7.65 -8.58
CA HIS A 145 -31.36 6.96 -9.06
C HIS A 145 -32.39 7.97 -9.58
N SER A 146 -32.67 7.96 -10.89
CA SER A 146 -33.81 8.69 -11.47
C SER A 146 -35.06 7.81 -11.41
N PHE A 147 -35.99 8.17 -10.52
CA PHE A 147 -37.27 7.49 -10.40
C PHE A 147 -38.27 8.09 -11.41
N TYR A 148 -38.85 7.26 -12.27
CA TYR A 148 -39.88 7.64 -13.23
C TYR A 148 -41.22 7.03 -12.82
N VAL A 149 -42.28 7.84 -12.84
CA VAL A 149 -43.67 7.35 -12.71
C VAL A 149 -44.27 7.29 -14.11
N LEU A 150 -44.76 6.11 -14.50
CA LEU A 150 -45.47 5.89 -15.75
C LEU A 150 -46.97 6.03 -15.48
N VAL A 151 -47.59 7.07 -16.02
CA VAL A 151 -49.04 7.25 -15.95
C VAL A 151 -49.64 7.00 -17.33
N GLN A 152 -50.60 6.08 -17.38
CA GLN A 152 -51.35 5.76 -18.60
C GLN A 152 -52.73 6.41 -18.51
N ASN A 153 -53.03 7.32 -19.43
CA ASN A 153 -54.36 7.93 -19.54
C ASN A 153 -54.77 7.99 -21.01
N ASN A 154 -55.95 7.46 -21.35
CA ASN A 154 -56.51 7.46 -22.72
C ASN A 154 -55.54 7.08 -23.85
N ASN A 155 -54.91 5.90 -23.76
CA ASN A 155 -53.99 5.33 -24.76
C ASN A 155 -52.67 6.09 -24.99
N THR A 156 -52.37 7.15 -24.25
CA THR A 156 -51.04 7.80 -24.25
C THR A 156 -50.32 7.52 -22.93
N THR A 157 -49.04 7.14 -23.04
CA THR A 157 -48.20 6.82 -21.87
C THR A 157 -47.25 7.99 -21.65
N VAL A 158 -47.42 8.69 -20.52
CA VAL A 158 -46.57 9.83 -20.18
C VAL A 158 -45.56 9.39 -19.13
N LYS A 159 -44.27 9.49 -19.46
CA LYS A 159 -43.14 9.30 -18.53
C LYS A 159 -42.92 10.60 -17.77
N ILE A 160 -43.18 10.59 -16.46
CA ILE A 160 -42.91 11.75 -15.60
C ILE A 160 -41.69 11.44 -14.73
N ASP A 161 -40.66 12.27 -14.85
CA ASP A 161 -39.46 12.24 -14.01
C ASP A 161 -39.77 12.90 -12.67
N MET A 162 -39.60 12.17 -11.55
CA MET A 162 -39.97 12.68 -10.24
C MET A 162 -39.16 13.90 -9.81
N ASN A 163 -37.96 14.10 -10.37
CA ASN A 163 -37.12 15.25 -10.06
C ASN A 163 -37.62 16.57 -10.68
N ASN A 164 -38.52 16.50 -11.65
CA ASN A 164 -39.07 17.68 -12.34
C ASN A 164 -40.53 17.97 -11.97
N LEU A 165 -41.15 17.21 -11.06
CA LEU A 165 -42.52 17.45 -10.58
C LEU A 165 -42.68 18.84 -9.97
N GLU A 166 -41.67 19.34 -9.26
CA GLU A 166 -41.68 20.68 -8.64
C GLU A 166 -41.64 21.83 -9.66
N LYS A 167 -41.20 21.57 -10.90
CA LYS A 167 -41.06 22.59 -11.95
C LYS A 167 -42.25 22.66 -12.89
N LEU A 168 -43.26 21.81 -12.69
CA LEU A 168 -44.46 21.82 -13.51
C LEU A 168 -45.38 22.98 -13.11
N PRO A 169 -46.06 23.65 -14.06
CA PRO A 169 -47.02 24.69 -13.74
C PRO A 169 -48.14 24.14 -12.83
N ALA A 170 -48.57 24.94 -11.84
CA ALA A 170 -49.58 24.52 -10.85
C ALA A 170 -50.89 24.00 -11.48
N GLY A 171 -51.27 24.53 -12.64
CA GLY A 171 -52.45 24.06 -13.40
C GLY A 171 -52.30 22.63 -13.93
N THR A 172 -51.10 22.23 -14.35
CA THR A 172 -50.84 20.88 -14.90
C THR A 172 -50.73 19.84 -13.78
N LEU A 173 -50.23 20.22 -12.60
CA LEU A 173 -50.25 19.41 -11.39
C LEU A 173 -51.69 19.16 -10.90
N GLN A 174 -52.55 20.18 -10.94
CA GLN A 174 -53.98 20.03 -10.59
C GLN A 174 -54.71 19.11 -11.57
N GLU A 175 -54.46 19.19 -12.88
CA GLU A 175 -55.03 18.27 -13.87
C GLU A 175 -54.54 16.84 -13.69
N LEU A 176 -53.25 16.65 -13.40
CA LEU A 176 -52.68 15.34 -13.04
C LEU A 176 -53.29 14.76 -11.77
N ASN A 177 -53.46 15.56 -10.71
CA ASN A 177 -54.11 15.11 -9.48
C ASN A 177 -55.60 14.77 -9.71
N LYS A 178 -56.31 15.56 -10.51
CA LYS A 178 -57.70 15.27 -10.88
C LYS A 178 -57.83 13.96 -11.67
N ALA A 179 -56.89 13.71 -12.59
CA ALA A 179 -56.86 12.50 -13.41
C ALA A 179 -56.42 11.25 -12.63
N LEU A 180 -55.49 11.38 -11.68
CA LEU A 180 -54.94 10.27 -10.91
C LEU A 180 -55.79 9.89 -9.69
N PHE A 181 -56.38 10.87 -9.01
CA PHE A 181 -57.14 10.67 -7.76
C PHE A 181 -58.65 10.84 -7.93
N GLY A 182 -59.14 10.99 -9.17
CA GLY A 182 -60.57 10.96 -9.49
C GLY A 182 -61.41 11.99 -8.75
N GLY A 183 -60.83 13.15 -8.39
CA GLY A 183 -61.55 14.22 -7.71
C GLY A 183 -61.84 14.02 -6.23
N LYS A 184 -61.02 13.24 -5.50
CA LYS A 184 -60.97 13.33 -4.03
C LYS A 184 -59.77 14.19 -3.61
N GLU A 185 -60.01 15.49 -3.46
CA GLU A 185 -59.12 16.33 -2.67
C GLU A 185 -59.27 15.90 -1.21
N ILE A 186 -58.18 15.45 -0.60
CA ILE A 186 -58.12 15.17 0.84
C ILE A 186 -58.31 16.50 1.55
N SER A 187 -59.38 16.62 2.33
CA SER A 187 -59.69 17.81 3.11
C SER A 187 -58.64 18.01 4.21
N ASP A 188 -58.32 19.25 4.57
CA ASP A 188 -57.36 19.60 5.64
C ASP A 188 -57.57 18.81 6.95
N ALA A 189 -58.79 18.33 7.22
CA ALA A 189 -59.12 17.49 8.36
C ALA A 189 -58.49 16.08 8.31
N GLU A 190 -58.34 15.48 7.11
CA GLU A 190 -57.73 14.15 6.93
C GLU A 190 -56.19 14.23 6.96
N VAL A 191 -55.61 15.39 6.67
CA VAL A 191 -54.16 15.63 6.77
C VAL A 191 -53.71 15.67 8.24
N GLU A 192 -54.52 16.27 9.13
CA GLU A 192 -54.18 16.33 10.56
C GLU A 192 -54.13 14.96 11.25
N ASP A 193 -54.94 13.99 10.81
CA ASP A 193 -54.94 12.63 11.37
C ASP A 193 -53.72 11.80 10.93
N ILE A 194 -53.21 12.04 9.72
CA ILE A 194 -52.01 11.35 9.22
C ILE A 194 -50.76 11.80 9.99
N PHE A 195 -50.69 13.07 10.41
CA PHE A 195 -49.56 13.60 11.19
C PHE A 195 -49.58 13.24 12.68
N LYS A 196 -50.65 12.61 13.18
CA LYS A 196 -50.77 12.18 14.58
C LYS A 196 -50.40 10.71 14.83
N THR A 197 -50.00 9.95 13.80
CA THR A 197 -49.50 8.57 13.93
C THR A 197 -47.98 8.55 13.87
#